data_AF-A0A173ZX82-F1
#
_entry.id   AF-A0A173ZX82-F1
#
_cell.length_a   1.000
_cell.length_b   1.000
_cell.length_c   1.000
_cell.angle_alpha   90.00
_cell.angle_beta   90.00
_cell.angle_gamma   90.00
#
_symmetry.space_group_name_H-M   'P 1'
#
loop_
_entity.id
_entity.type
_entity.pdbx_description
1 polymer ?
#
loop_
_entity_poly.entity_id
_entity_poly.type
_entity_poly.pdbx_seq_one_letter_code
_entity_poly.pdbx_strand_id
1 'polypeptide(L)'
;MPRAMYICPVCHKNVLASKAIHIKTRYYHKACLDKKIKKEKEKIDNDKLTKKQREQYERALKQSALPEIPEAVPESEAQAAEKFFSKVEQIQGKCTAKSSAMAYKYKKMYEGFTWEGMEQTLEYCFSIVGLETRKDEDSDIVGLIPWYYDQAQAFYAQLDSIEPSKVDLDKIYKKKYIKVSPKKKNVDLIDISKIGE
;
A
#
# COMPACT_ATOMS: atom_id res chain seq x y z
N MET A 1 38.67 -66.13 -24.42
CA MET A 1 37.30 -65.56 -24.20
C MET A 1 37.18 -64.28 -25.02
N PRO A 2 36.16 -64.12 -25.88
CA PRO A 2 35.95 -62.87 -26.60
C PRO A 2 35.57 -61.75 -25.62
N ARG A 3 36.22 -60.59 -25.72
CA ARG A 3 35.91 -59.42 -24.88
C ARG A 3 34.59 -58.81 -25.34
N ALA A 4 33.65 -58.59 -24.43
CA ALA A 4 32.40 -57.90 -24.74
C ALA A 4 32.68 -56.47 -25.25
N MET A 5 32.03 -56.10 -26.36
CA MET A 5 32.16 -54.79 -27.00
C MET A 5 30.78 -54.20 -27.26
N TYR A 6 30.66 -52.87 -27.12
CA TYR A 6 29.42 -52.13 -27.37
C TYR A 6 29.66 -51.05 -28.43
N ILE A 7 28.61 -50.59 -29.10
CA ILE A 7 28.71 -49.54 -30.13
C ILE A 7 28.42 -48.18 -29.49
N CYS A 8 29.34 -47.21 -29.65
CA CYS A 8 29.12 -45.85 -29.17
C CYS A 8 28.21 -45.06 -30.14
N PRO A 9 27.09 -44.46 -29.69
CA PRO A 9 26.15 -43.76 -30.58
C PRO A 9 26.61 -42.35 -31.02
N VAL A 10 27.79 -41.89 -30.58
CA VAL A 10 28.34 -40.57 -30.97
C VAL A 10 29.33 -40.70 -32.13
N CYS A 11 30.12 -41.78 -32.14
CA CYS A 11 31.15 -42.02 -33.15
C CYS A 11 30.95 -43.30 -33.95
N HIS A 12 29.93 -44.10 -33.61
CA HIS A 12 29.57 -45.40 -34.19
C HIS A 12 30.70 -46.45 -34.19
N LYS A 13 31.72 -46.27 -33.34
CA LYS A 13 32.84 -47.20 -33.15
C LYS A 13 32.61 -48.10 -31.93
N ASN A 14 33.24 -49.26 -31.95
CA ASN A 14 33.21 -50.20 -30.83
C ASN A 14 33.97 -49.61 -29.61
N VAL A 15 33.40 -49.82 -28.43
CA VAL A 15 33.99 -49.53 -27.13
C VAL A 15 34.10 -50.85 -26.36
N LEU A 16 35.25 -51.07 -25.73
CA LEU A 16 35.44 -52.21 -24.83
C LEU A 16 34.50 -52.06 -23.63
N ALA A 17 33.85 -53.16 -23.22
CA ALA A 17 32.95 -53.15 -22.06
C ALA A 17 33.61 -52.55 -20.80
N SER A 18 34.91 -52.78 -20.59
CA SER A 18 35.66 -52.25 -19.45
C SER A 18 35.89 -50.73 -19.47
N LYS A 19 35.80 -50.09 -20.63
CA LYS A 19 36.02 -48.63 -20.81
C LYS A 19 34.75 -47.90 -21.24
N ALA A 20 33.63 -48.61 -21.36
CA ALA A 20 32.35 -48.08 -21.79
C ALA A 20 31.61 -47.44 -20.61
N ILE A 21 31.11 -46.22 -20.80
CA ILE A 21 30.23 -45.56 -19.83
C ILE A 21 28.79 -45.84 -20.24
N HIS A 22 28.03 -46.48 -19.36
CA HIS A 22 26.63 -46.78 -19.58
C HIS A 22 25.75 -45.64 -19.08
N ILE A 23 24.88 -45.10 -19.95
CA ILE A 23 23.88 -44.10 -19.59
C ILE A 23 22.55 -44.50 -20.21
N LYS A 24 21.54 -44.68 -19.34
CA LYS A 24 20.20 -45.16 -19.68
C LYS A 24 20.23 -46.53 -20.38
N THR A 25 20.26 -46.55 -21.70
CA THR A 25 20.23 -47.77 -22.54
C THR A 25 21.37 -47.80 -23.56
N ARG A 26 22.36 -46.91 -23.44
CA ARG A 26 23.44 -46.76 -24.42
C ARG A 26 24.82 -46.70 -23.77
N TYR A 27 25.81 -47.20 -24.49
CA TYR A 27 27.21 -47.22 -24.07
C TYR A 27 28.02 -46.19 -24.84
N TYR A 28 28.90 -45.45 -24.16
CA TYR A 28 29.69 -44.37 -24.75
C TYR A 28 31.17 -44.53 -24.45
N HIS A 29 32.04 -44.03 -25.33
CA HIS A 29 33.40 -43.69 -24.92
C HIS A 29 33.34 -42.45 -24.01
N LYS A 30 34.17 -42.41 -22.97
CA LYS A 30 34.28 -41.26 -22.05
C LYS A 30 34.40 -39.92 -22.78
N ALA A 31 35.36 -39.82 -23.70
CA ALA A 31 35.57 -38.61 -24.49
C ALA A 31 34.38 -38.23 -25.40
N CYS A 32 33.61 -39.21 -25.88
CA CYS A 32 32.44 -38.94 -26.72
C CYS A 32 31.26 -38.42 -25.89
N LEU A 33 31.10 -38.95 -24.68
CA LEU A 33 30.10 -38.48 -23.74
C LEU A 33 30.40 -37.06 -23.27
N ASP A 34 31.64 -36.78 -22.88
CA ASP A 34 32.05 -35.44 -22.42
C ASP A 34 31.80 -34.37 -23.50
N LYS A 35 32.11 -34.68 -24.76
CA LYS A 35 31.80 -33.81 -25.91
C LYS A 35 30.30 -33.57 -26.08
N LYS A 36 29.47 -34.60 -25.87
CA LYS A 36 28.02 -34.47 -25.96
C LYS A 36 27.47 -33.57 -24.84
N ILE A 37 27.91 -33.79 -23.60
CA ILE A 37 27.52 -32.97 -22.45
C ILE A 37 27.95 -31.52 -22.64
N LYS A 38 29.17 -31.28 -23.12
CA LYS A 38 29.67 -29.92 -23.39
C LYS A 38 28.81 -29.20 -24.43
N LYS A 39 28.48 -29.86 -25.55
CA LYS A 39 27.60 -29.30 -26.59
C LYS A 39 26.19 -29.02 -26.08
N GLU A 40 25.64 -29.85 -25.21
CA GLU A 40 24.32 -29.61 -24.61
C GLU A 40 24.34 -28.42 -23.64
N LYS A 41 25.38 -28.29 -22.81
CA LYS A 41 25.55 -27.12 -21.92
C LYS A 41 25.68 -25.81 -22.71
N GLU A 42 26.51 -25.79 -23.75
CA GLU A 42 26.69 -24.60 -24.61
C GLU A 42 25.37 -24.17 -25.28
N LYS A 43 24.49 -25.11 -25.65
CA LYS A 43 23.16 -24.79 -26.19
C LYS A 43 22.26 -24.15 -25.14
N ILE A 44 22.24 -24.69 -23.92
CA ILE A 44 21.43 -24.16 -22.82
C ILE A 44 21.90 -22.75 -22.42
N ASP A 45 23.21 -22.52 -22.39
CA ASP A 45 23.77 -21.21 -22.03
C ASP A 45 23.48 -20.15 -23.10
N ASN A 46 23.55 -20.51 -24.39
CA ASN A 46 23.14 -19.63 -25.48
C ASN A 46 21.63 -19.31 -25.43
N ASP A 47 20.77 -20.29 -25.17
CA ASP A 47 19.33 -20.08 -25.04
C ASP A 47 19.00 -19.10 -23.90
N LYS A 48 19.63 -19.29 -22.73
CA LYS A 48 19.51 -18.35 -21.60
C LYS A 48 20.00 -16.94 -21.95
N LEU A 49 21.10 -16.82 -22.69
CA LEU A 49 21.64 -15.54 -23.13
C LEU A 49 20.65 -14.81 -24.05
N THR A 50 20.05 -15.52 -25.01
CA THR A 50 19.04 -14.94 -25.91
C THR A 50 17.77 -14.50 -25.19
N LYS A 51 17.32 -15.24 -24.17
CA LYS A 51 16.18 -14.86 -23.34
C LYS A 51 16.46 -13.56 -22.56
N LYS A 52 17.63 -13.45 -21.94
CA LYS A 52 18.04 -12.21 -21.24
C LYS A 52 18.11 -11.01 -22.19
N GLN A 53 18.64 -11.19 -23.39
CA GLN A 53 18.69 -10.13 -24.40
C GLN A 53 17.29 -9.66 -24.82
N ARG A 54 16.34 -10.59 -24.99
CA ARG A 54 14.93 -10.23 -25.26
C ARG A 54 14.29 -9.46 -24.13
N GLU A 55 14.45 -9.90 -22.89
CA GLU A 55 13.92 -9.20 -21.70
C GLU A 55 14.51 -7.78 -21.57
N GLN A 56 15.81 -7.63 -21.87
CA GLN A 56 16.47 -6.33 -21.85
C GLN A 56 15.96 -5.42 -22.96
N TYR A 57 15.77 -5.95 -24.18
CA TYR A 57 15.17 -5.20 -25.29
C TYR A 57 13.74 -4.77 -24.98
N GLU A 58 12.92 -5.66 -24.39
CA GLU A 58 11.54 -5.34 -24.03
C GLU A 58 11.46 -4.27 -22.92
N ARG A 59 12.37 -4.31 -21.93
CA ARG A 59 12.48 -3.25 -20.91
C ARG A 59 12.92 -1.93 -21.53
N ALA A 60 13.90 -1.94 -22.42
CA ALA A 60 14.35 -0.74 -23.13
C ALA A 60 13.21 -0.15 -23.97
N LEU A 61 12.44 -0.99 -24.66
CA LEU A 61 11.28 -0.57 -25.45
C LEU A 61 10.21 0.09 -24.57
N LYS A 62 9.90 -0.49 -23.40
CA LYS A 62 8.97 0.09 -22.42
C LYS A 62 9.48 1.40 -21.82
N GLN A 63 10.79 1.55 -21.64
CA GLN A 63 11.40 2.79 -21.15
C GLN A 63 11.50 3.88 -22.24
N SER A 64 11.64 3.49 -23.51
CA SER A 64 11.69 4.41 -24.65
C SER A 64 10.32 4.84 -25.16
N ALA A 65 9.25 4.15 -24.75
CA ALA A 65 7.90 4.59 -25.03
C ALA A 65 7.72 5.99 -24.40
N LEU A 66 7.30 6.97 -25.21
CA LEU A 66 6.99 8.29 -24.68
C LEU A 66 5.96 8.13 -23.55
N PRO A 67 6.17 8.79 -22.39
CA PRO A 67 5.14 8.84 -21.38
C PRO A 67 3.88 9.41 -22.03
N GLU A 68 2.77 8.67 -21.94
CA GLU A 68 1.46 9.23 -22.23
C GLU A 68 1.33 10.49 -21.40
N ILE A 69 1.21 11.64 -22.06
CA ILE A 69 0.97 12.92 -21.40
C ILE A 69 -0.33 12.69 -20.62
N PRO A 70 -0.32 12.77 -19.28
CA PRO A 70 -1.53 12.56 -18.51
C PRO A 70 -2.58 13.51 -19.04
N GLU A 71 -3.77 13.00 -19.39
CA GLU A 71 -4.94 13.82 -19.64
C GLU A 71 -5.01 14.88 -18.55
N ALA A 72 -5.15 16.14 -18.96
CA ALA A 72 -5.14 17.27 -18.05
C ALA A 72 -6.13 17.00 -16.92
N VAL A 73 -5.58 16.72 -15.73
CA VAL A 73 -6.38 16.44 -14.53
C VAL A 73 -7.24 17.69 -14.31
N PRO A 74 -8.57 17.55 -14.18
CA PRO A 74 -9.42 18.71 -13.94
C PRO A 74 -8.95 19.40 -12.66
N GLU A 75 -8.93 20.73 -12.68
CA GLU A 75 -8.36 21.56 -11.59
C GLU A 75 -8.94 21.20 -10.21
N SER A 76 -10.21 20.80 -10.17
CA SER A 76 -10.88 20.31 -8.96
C SER A 76 -10.27 19.02 -8.38
N GLU A 77 -9.85 18.08 -9.23
CA GLU A 77 -9.19 16.84 -8.80
C GLU A 77 -7.77 17.12 -8.28
N ALA A 78 -7.07 18.08 -8.86
CA ALA A 78 -5.75 18.50 -8.39
C ALA A 78 -5.84 19.11 -6.98
N GLN A 79 -6.81 20.01 -6.76
CA GLN A 79 -7.05 20.60 -5.44
C GLN A 79 -7.45 19.55 -4.39
N ALA A 80 -8.27 18.56 -4.76
CA ALA A 80 -8.64 17.47 -3.85
C ALA A 80 -7.44 16.56 -3.51
N ALA A 81 -6.56 16.29 -4.48
CA ALA A 81 -5.33 15.55 -4.25
C ALA A 81 -4.37 16.33 -3.31
N GLU A 82 -4.24 17.64 -3.49
CA GLU A 82 -3.43 18.51 -2.62
C GLU A 82 -3.94 18.49 -1.17
N LYS A 83 -5.25 18.54 -0.96
CA LYS A 83 -5.87 18.42 0.37
C LYS A 83 -5.55 17.07 1.01
N PHE A 84 -5.72 15.99 0.26
CA PHE A 84 -5.39 14.64 0.72
C PHE A 84 -3.92 14.53 1.14
N PHE A 85 -2.98 14.97 0.30
CA PHE A 85 -1.55 14.87 0.63
C PHE A 85 -1.16 15.80 1.79
N SER A 86 -1.76 16.98 1.90
CA SER A 86 -1.58 17.86 3.05
C SER A 86 -2.03 17.18 4.35
N LYS A 87 -3.15 16.45 4.33
CA LYS A 87 -3.63 15.66 5.48
C LYS A 87 -2.67 14.51 5.82
N VAL A 88 -2.14 13.82 4.81
CA VAL A 88 -1.12 12.77 5.00
C VAL A 88 0.12 13.34 5.68
N GLU A 89 0.58 14.51 5.25
CA GLU A 89 1.71 15.22 5.86
C GLU A 89 1.42 15.66 7.31
N GLN A 90 0.21 16.08 7.63
CA GLN A 90 -0.16 16.41 9.01
C GLN A 90 -0.09 15.21 9.96
N ILE A 91 -0.48 14.02 9.48
CA ILE A 91 -0.56 12.81 10.30
C ILE A 91 0.82 12.13 10.43
N GLN A 92 1.55 12.00 9.31
CA GLN A 92 2.82 11.27 9.23
C GLN A 92 4.06 12.18 9.30
N GLY A 93 3.87 13.51 9.19
CA GLY A 93 4.94 14.51 9.14
C GLY A 93 5.49 14.76 7.74
N LYS A 94 5.75 13.71 6.96
CA LYS A 94 6.23 13.81 5.56
C LYS A 94 5.52 12.81 4.66
N CYS A 95 5.05 13.27 3.50
CA CYS A 95 4.55 12.40 2.44
C CYS A 95 5.74 11.66 1.80
N THR A 96 5.81 10.34 2.01
CA THR A 96 6.82 9.50 1.38
C THR A 96 6.44 9.21 -0.08
N ALA A 97 7.42 9.00 -0.96
CA ALA A 97 7.16 8.61 -2.35
C ALA A 97 6.35 7.30 -2.46
N LYS A 98 6.47 6.43 -1.45
CA LYS A 98 5.71 5.19 -1.33
C LYS A 98 4.23 5.48 -1.05
N SER A 99 3.94 6.38 -0.10
CA SER A 99 2.57 6.79 0.25
C SER A 99 1.86 7.45 -0.94
N SER A 100 2.53 8.33 -1.68
CA SER A 100 1.95 8.97 -2.86
C SER A 100 1.70 7.99 -3.99
N ALA A 101 2.67 7.15 -4.34
CA ALA A 101 2.49 6.10 -5.34
C ALA A 101 1.35 5.13 -4.97
N MET A 102 1.20 4.81 -3.68
CA MET A 102 0.14 3.94 -3.21
C MET A 102 -1.24 4.60 -3.27
N ALA A 103 -1.35 5.89 -2.95
CA ALA A 103 -2.60 6.62 -3.06
C ALA A 103 -3.10 6.69 -4.52
N TYR A 104 -2.21 7.01 -5.47
CA TYR A 104 -2.53 6.96 -6.90
C TYR A 104 -2.89 5.56 -7.36
N LYS A 105 -2.21 4.53 -6.84
CA LYS A 105 -2.56 3.13 -7.12
C LYS A 105 -3.96 2.78 -6.64
N TYR A 106 -4.38 3.25 -5.46
CA TYR A 106 -5.72 2.99 -4.95
C TYR A 106 -6.80 3.68 -5.76
N LYS A 107 -6.62 4.96 -6.11
CA LYS A 107 -7.55 5.66 -7.02
C LYS A 107 -7.69 4.95 -8.37
N LYS A 108 -6.61 4.36 -8.90
CA LYS A 108 -6.63 3.62 -10.17
C LYS A 108 -7.21 2.21 -10.05
N MET A 109 -7.03 1.54 -8.91
CA MET A 109 -7.38 0.15 -8.70
C MET A 109 -8.84 -0.04 -8.24
N TYR A 110 -9.34 0.89 -7.42
CA TYR A 110 -10.69 0.83 -6.87
C TYR A 110 -11.59 1.83 -7.58
N GLU A 111 -12.45 1.33 -8.47
CA GLU A 111 -13.47 2.14 -9.13
C GLU A 111 -14.45 2.70 -8.07
N GLY A 112 -14.43 4.01 -7.87
CA GLY A 112 -15.23 4.70 -6.85
C GLY A 112 -14.41 5.43 -5.77
N PHE A 113 -13.10 5.16 -5.68
CA PHE A 113 -12.25 5.89 -4.74
C PHE A 113 -12.00 7.31 -5.22
N THR A 114 -12.54 8.28 -4.49
CA THR A 114 -12.30 9.72 -4.68
C THR A 114 -11.22 10.21 -3.71
N TRP A 115 -10.49 11.26 -4.09
CA TRP A 115 -9.53 11.91 -3.19
C TRP A 115 -10.18 12.39 -1.89
N GLU A 116 -11.38 12.95 -1.98
CA GLU A 116 -12.16 13.40 -0.83
C GLU A 116 -12.55 12.25 0.10
N GLY A 117 -13.01 11.12 -0.45
CA GLY A 117 -13.33 9.95 0.37
C GLY A 117 -12.09 9.34 1.02
N MET A 118 -10.95 9.36 0.32
CA MET A 118 -9.67 8.91 0.88
C MET A 118 -9.20 9.82 2.02
N GLU A 119 -9.40 11.13 1.91
CA GLU A 119 -9.13 12.11 2.96
C GLU A 119 -10.03 11.89 4.19
N GLN A 120 -11.35 11.78 3.97
CA GLN A 120 -12.33 11.47 5.01
C GLN A 120 -12.02 10.14 5.73
N THR A 121 -11.52 9.15 4.99
CA THR A 121 -11.14 7.86 5.58
C THR A 121 -9.98 8.03 6.55
N LEU A 122 -8.96 8.82 6.21
CA LEU A 122 -7.85 9.12 7.13
C LEU A 122 -8.35 9.89 8.36
N GLU A 123 -9.23 10.86 8.17
CA GLU A 123 -9.83 11.60 9.29
C GLU A 123 -10.64 10.68 10.21
N TYR A 124 -11.47 9.80 9.66
CA TYR A 124 -12.19 8.80 10.43
C TYR A 124 -11.24 7.89 11.23
N CYS A 125 -10.18 7.39 10.59
CA CYS A 125 -9.19 6.51 11.23
C CYS A 125 -8.46 7.17 12.41
N PHE A 126 -7.97 8.40 12.24
CA PHE A 126 -7.11 9.05 13.22
C PHE A 126 -7.86 9.94 14.21
N SER A 127 -8.98 10.55 13.80
CA SER A 127 -9.76 11.46 14.65
C SER A 127 -10.94 10.78 15.35
N ILE A 128 -11.63 9.83 14.70
CA ILE A 128 -12.82 9.19 15.27
C ILE A 128 -12.47 7.85 15.93
N VAL A 129 -11.81 6.95 15.19
CA VAL A 129 -11.40 5.64 15.71
C VAL A 129 -10.22 5.78 16.69
N GLY A 130 -9.41 6.83 16.52
CA GLY A 130 -8.28 7.13 17.41
C GLY A 130 -7.11 6.19 17.20
N LEU A 131 -6.85 5.75 15.96
CA LEU A 131 -5.68 4.96 15.65
C LEU A 131 -4.41 5.76 15.92
N GLU A 132 -3.45 5.16 16.62
CA GLU A 132 -2.15 5.78 16.83
C GLU A 132 -1.26 5.57 15.61
N THR A 133 -0.63 6.65 15.14
CA THR A 133 0.46 6.51 14.17
C THR A 133 1.64 5.86 14.86
N ARG A 134 2.10 4.74 14.29
CA ARG A 134 3.47 4.31 14.58
C ARG A 134 4.39 5.40 14.05
N LYS A 135 5.43 5.75 14.81
CA LYS A 135 6.42 6.76 14.38
C LYS A 135 7.57 6.12 13.60
N ASP A 136 7.41 4.86 13.23
CA ASP A 136 8.41 4.14 12.44
C ASP A 136 8.40 4.71 11.02
N GLU A 137 9.59 4.93 10.45
CA GLU A 137 9.78 5.50 9.11
C GLU A 137 9.06 4.70 8.00
N ASP A 138 8.73 3.43 8.28
CA ASP A 138 8.06 2.50 7.37
C ASP A 138 6.54 2.43 7.54
N SER A 139 5.96 3.15 8.51
CA SER A 139 4.52 3.07 8.78
C SER A 139 3.72 3.94 7.81
N ASP A 140 3.15 3.30 6.79
CA ASP A 140 2.32 3.99 5.78
C ASP A 140 0.85 4.04 6.21
N ILE A 141 0.38 5.23 6.57
CA ILE A 141 -1.03 5.46 6.94
C ILE A 141 -2.00 5.24 5.77
N VAL A 142 -1.53 5.49 4.54
CA VAL A 142 -2.31 5.31 3.31
C VAL A 142 -2.75 3.85 3.15
N GLY A 143 -1.98 2.89 3.68
CA GLY A 143 -2.29 1.46 3.63
C GLY A 143 -3.59 1.07 4.36
N LEU A 144 -4.09 1.91 5.26
CA LEU A 144 -5.32 1.70 6.01
C LEU A 144 -6.57 1.99 5.17
N ILE A 145 -6.45 2.86 4.16
CA ILE A 145 -7.59 3.42 3.43
C ILE A 145 -8.53 2.33 2.88
N PRO A 146 -8.06 1.29 2.17
CA PRO A 146 -8.98 0.28 1.62
C PRO A 146 -9.80 -0.49 2.66
N TRP A 147 -9.32 -0.57 3.91
CA TRP A 147 -10.00 -1.31 4.97
C TRP A 147 -11.08 -0.50 5.68
N TYR A 148 -10.92 0.82 5.70
CA TYR A 148 -11.81 1.74 6.41
C TYR A 148 -12.64 2.63 5.50
N TYR A 149 -12.45 2.55 4.18
CA TYR A 149 -13.14 3.41 3.21
C TYR A 149 -14.66 3.31 3.32
N ASP A 150 -15.19 2.08 3.26
CA ASP A 150 -16.64 1.84 3.34
C ASP A 150 -17.22 2.27 4.69
N GLN A 151 -16.46 2.10 5.78
CA GLN A 151 -16.88 2.49 7.13
C GLN A 151 -16.94 4.02 7.26
N ALA A 152 -15.92 4.72 6.77
CA ALA A 152 -15.86 6.17 6.75
C ALA A 152 -17.00 6.72 5.88
N GLN A 153 -17.20 6.17 4.68
CA GLN A 153 -18.27 6.61 3.78
C GLN A 153 -19.65 6.44 4.42
N ALA A 154 -19.91 5.30 5.07
CA ALA A 154 -21.15 5.08 5.80
C ALA A 154 -21.33 6.07 6.95
N PHE A 155 -20.26 6.41 7.68
CA PHE A 155 -20.30 7.38 8.77
C PHE A 155 -20.64 8.79 8.28
N TYR A 156 -19.97 9.29 7.24
CA TYR A 156 -20.26 10.63 6.71
C TYR A 156 -21.62 10.70 6.00
N ALA A 157 -22.04 9.63 5.32
CA ALA A 157 -23.40 9.55 4.77
C ALA A 157 -24.49 9.63 5.85
N GLN A 158 -24.24 9.04 7.03
CA GLN A 158 -25.13 9.19 8.18
C GLN A 158 -25.14 10.64 8.69
N LEU A 159 -24.00 11.31 8.78
CA LEU A 159 -23.93 12.72 9.20
C LEU A 159 -24.71 13.64 8.25
N ASP A 160 -24.57 13.45 6.94
CA ASP A 160 -25.29 14.26 5.94
C ASP A 160 -26.82 14.05 6.01
N SER A 161 -27.27 12.87 6.45
CA SER A 161 -28.68 12.59 6.65
C SER A 161 -29.28 13.24 7.92
N ILE A 162 -28.44 13.67 8.86
CA ILE A 162 -28.85 14.35 10.09
C ILE A 162 -28.99 15.85 9.77
N GLU A 163 -30.20 16.27 9.39
CA GLU A 163 -30.50 17.68 9.26
C GLU A 163 -30.34 18.38 10.63
N PRO A 164 -29.54 19.47 10.73
CA PRO A 164 -29.31 20.17 12.01
C PRO A 164 -30.59 20.75 12.62
N SER A 165 -31.64 20.93 11.82
CA SER A 165 -32.95 21.43 12.23
C SER A 165 -33.80 20.43 13.03
N LYS A 166 -33.46 19.13 13.04
CA LYS A 166 -34.22 18.09 13.75
C LYS A 166 -33.60 17.68 15.09
N VAL A 167 -32.41 18.18 15.41
CA VAL A 167 -31.71 17.84 16.65
C VAL A 167 -32.14 18.81 17.76
N ASP A 168 -33.09 18.38 18.57
CA ASP A 168 -33.64 19.14 19.69
C ASP A 168 -32.62 19.18 20.85
N LEU A 169 -31.70 20.13 20.82
CA LEU A 169 -30.60 20.30 21.78
C LEU A 169 -31.07 20.36 23.24
N ASP A 170 -32.28 20.87 23.48
CA ASP A 170 -32.90 20.94 24.81
C ASP A 170 -33.31 19.56 25.36
N LYS A 171 -33.47 18.53 24.52
CA LYS A 171 -33.69 17.14 24.95
C LYS A 171 -32.38 16.41 25.27
N ILE A 172 -31.30 16.73 24.58
CA ILE A 172 -29.98 16.08 24.74
C ILE A 172 -29.28 16.60 25.99
N TYR A 173 -29.27 17.92 26.19
CA TYR A 173 -28.70 18.54 27.37
C TYR A 173 -29.80 18.93 28.34
N LYS A 174 -30.11 18.07 29.32
CA LYS A 174 -30.97 18.45 30.46
C LYS A 174 -30.31 19.61 31.21
N LYS A 175 -30.78 20.84 30.98
CA LYS A 175 -30.39 22.02 31.76
C LYS A 175 -30.62 21.74 33.25
N LYS A 176 -29.54 21.58 34.02
CA LYS A 176 -29.59 21.51 35.47
C LYS A 176 -29.81 22.93 36.01
N TYR A 177 -31.02 23.22 36.43
CA TYR A 177 -31.30 24.44 37.18
C TYR A 177 -30.80 24.28 38.62
N ILE A 178 -29.75 25.01 38.97
CA ILE A 178 -29.28 25.09 40.36
C ILE A 178 -29.93 26.31 40.99
N LYS A 179 -30.82 26.08 41.96
CA LYS A 179 -31.43 27.16 42.73
C LYS A 179 -30.42 27.72 43.73
N VAL A 180 -29.73 28.79 43.34
CA VAL A 180 -28.82 29.51 44.24
C VAL A 180 -29.65 30.44 45.12
N SER A 181 -29.75 30.12 46.41
CA SER A 181 -30.39 31.02 47.37
C SER A 181 -29.42 32.15 47.73
N PRO A 182 -29.86 33.42 47.72
CA PRO A 182 -28.99 34.53 48.11
C PRO A 182 -28.57 34.35 49.57
N LYS A 183 -27.26 34.48 49.85
CA LYS A 183 -26.77 34.54 51.23
C LYS A 183 -27.38 35.77 51.89
N LYS A 184 -28.06 35.59 53.03
CA LYS A 184 -28.52 36.70 53.87
C LYS A 184 -27.28 37.48 54.31
N LYS A 185 -27.15 38.73 53.87
CA LYS A 185 -26.16 39.65 54.43
C LYS A 185 -26.67 40.06 55.80
N ASN A 186 -25.98 39.66 56.86
CA ASN A 186 -26.13 40.30 58.16
C ASN A 186 -25.49 41.68 58.02
N VAL A 187 -26.32 42.66 57.69
CA VAL A 187 -25.94 44.07 57.79
C VAL A 187 -26.45 44.52 59.14
N ASP A 188 -25.54 44.89 60.03
CA ASP A 188 -25.92 45.51 61.30
C ASP A 188 -26.64 46.83 60.96
N LEU A 189 -27.88 46.96 61.43
CA LEU A 189 -28.66 48.18 61.28
C LEU A 189 -27.93 49.31 62.02
N ILE A 190 -27.42 50.29 61.27
CA ILE A 190 -26.82 51.48 61.86
C ILE A 190 -27.97 52.33 62.43
N ASP A 191 -27.93 52.54 63.74
CA ASP A 191 -28.90 53.39 64.43
C ASP A 191 -28.59 54.87 64.11
N ILE A 192 -29.44 55.48 63.29
CA ILE A 192 -29.33 56.87 62.84
C ILE A 192 -29.40 57.89 64.00
N SER A 193 -29.89 57.48 65.18
CA SER A 193 -29.90 58.32 66.38
C SER A 193 -28.50 58.62 66.95
N LYS A 194 -27.44 57.94 66.48
CA LYS A 194 -26.04 58.15 66.91
C LYS A 194 -25.18 58.97 65.94
N ILE A 195 -25.75 59.48 64.84
CA ILE A 195 -24.99 60.20 63.80
C ILE A 195 -24.93 61.73 64.07
N GLY A 196 -25.43 62.21 65.21
CA GLY A 196 -25.55 63.65 65.47
C GLY A 196 -25.44 64.09 66.94
N GLU A 197 -24.46 63.56 67.68
CA GLU A 197 -23.87 64.22 68.86
C GLU A 197 -22.39 64.50 68.63
#